data_AF-A0A7W7SZV5-F1
#
_entry.id   AF-A0A7W7SZV5-F1
#
_cell.length_a   1.000
_cell.length_b   1.000
_cell.length_c   1.000
_cell.angle_alpha   90.00
_cell.angle_beta   90.00
_cell.angle_gamma   90.00
#
_symmetry.space_group_name_H-M   'P 1'
#
loop_
_entity.id
_entity.type
_entity.pdbx_description
1 polymer ?
#
loop_
_entity_poly.entity_id
_entity_poly.type
_entity_poly.pdbx_seq_one_letter_code
_entity_poly.pdbx_strand_id
1 'polypeptide(L)'
;MTPDTPADVVAPALVRGLAEELESPADDAPKALEQAWSGLRTARLLGLRLSTVDLMWRRRQGNAEAVEFQLARDLGTSATFARVDLALPMPASVVPLPADEADAALVALIRFSAAARRHMLAAAPLAEHWHDERVLRHDSKVFGSLGEAWLGRRAGFHR
;
A
#
# COMPACT_ATOMS: atom_id res chain seq x y z
N MET A 1 13.82 -12.01 10.02
CA MET A 1 14.74 -11.37 9.05
C MET A 1 14.17 -11.64 7.67
N THR A 2 13.27 -10.77 7.23
CA THR A 2 12.58 -10.92 5.94
C THR A 2 13.56 -10.50 4.84
N PRO A 3 13.73 -11.26 3.75
CA PRO A 3 14.67 -10.89 2.71
C PRO A 3 14.26 -9.54 2.13
N ASP A 4 15.21 -8.60 2.06
CA ASP A 4 15.08 -7.38 1.28
C ASP A 4 14.84 -7.80 -0.16
N THR A 5 13.58 -7.73 -0.59
CA THR A 5 13.25 -7.84 -2.00
C THR A 5 13.96 -6.68 -2.67
N PRO A 6 14.90 -6.92 -3.60
CA PRO A 6 15.60 -5.84 -4.28
C PRO A 6 14.54 -4.91 -4.88
N ALA A 7 14.63 -3.62 -4.57
CA ALA A 7 13.71 -2.58 -5.03
C ALA A 7 13.51 -2.58 -6.57
N ASP A 8 14.43 -3.22 -7.29
CA ASP A 8 14.56 -3.22 -8.73
C ASP A 8 13.67 -4.25 -9.47
N VAL A 9 12.96 -5.15 -8.77
CA VAL A 9 12.30 -6.32 -9.41
C VAL A 9 10.79 -6.42 -9.14
N VAL A 10 10.16 -5.42 -8.51
CA VAL A 10 8.73 -5.51 -8.21
C VAL A 10 7.90 -5.42 -9.50
N ALA A 11 7.35 -6.55 -9.94
CA ALA A 11 6.51 -6.67 -11.12
C ALA A 11 5.01 -6.58 -10.76
N PRO A 12 4.12 -6.25 -11.73
CA PRO A 12 2.68 -6.22 -11.51
C PRO A 12 2.10 -7.53 -10.95
N ALA A 13 2.65 -8.67 -11.37
CA ALA A 13 2.23 -9.99 -10.91
C ALA A 13 2.44 -10.19 -9.40
N LEU A 14 3.53 -9.65 -8.84
CA LEU A 14 3.82 -9.75 -7.41
C LEU A 14 2.79 -8.98 -6.57
N VAL A 15 2.51 -7.73 -6.95
CA VAL A 15 1.50 -6.90 -6.26
C VAL A 15 0.10 -7.51 -6.41
N ARG A 16 -0.19 -8.16 -7.55
CA ARG A 16 -1.44 -8.91 -7.74
C ARG A 16 -1.54 -10.11 -6.79
N GLY A 17 -0.46 -10.88 -6.63
CA GLY A 17 -0.41 -11.99 -5.69
C GLY A 17 -0.65 -11.53 -4.24
N LEU A 18 -0.04 -10.42 -3.83
CA LEU A 18 -0.30 -9.80 -2.52
C LEU A 18 -1.77 -9.38 -2.36
N ALA A 19 -2.37 -8.81 -3.41
CA ALA A 19 -3.80 -8.49 -3.38
C ALA A 19 -4.67 -9.74 -3.21
N GLU A 20 -4.30 -10.86 -3.83
CA GLU A 20 -4.99 -12.16 -3.71
C GLU A 20 -4.82 -12.78 -2.32
N GLU A 21 -3.62 -12.70 -1.75
CA GLU A 21 -3.36 -13.13 -0.37
C GLU A 21 -4.26 -12.39 0.63
N LEU A 22 -4.43 -11.07 0.45
CA LEU A 22 -5.28 -10.23 1.31
C LEU A 22 -6.78 -10.53 1.22
N GLU A 23 -7.25 -11.24 0.18
CA GLU A 23 -8.65 -11.72 0.14
C GLU A 23 -8.91 -12.84 1.15
N SER A 24 -7.85 -13.49 1.65
CA SER A 24 -7.97 -14.45 2.74
C SER A 24 -8.28 -13.69 4.05
N PRO A 25 -9.22 -14.20 4.88
CA PRO A 25 -9.48 -13.60 6.19
C PRO A 25 -8.19 -13.50 7.01
N ALA A 26 -7.99 -12.39 7.69
CA ALA A 26 -6.93 -12.26 8.66
C ALA A 26 -7.21 -13.17 9.87
N ASP A 27 -6.16 -13.83 10.35
CA ASP A 27 -6.24 -14.63 11.58
C ASP A 27 -6.39 -13.73 12.82
N ASP A 28 -5.71 -12.57 12.79
CA ASP A 28 -5.71 -11.58 13.85
C ASP A 28 -5.42 -10.16 13.31
N ALA A 29 -5.62 -9.15 14.17
CA ALA A 29 -5.42 -7.74 13.82
C ALA A 29 -3.94 -7.34 13.58
N PRO A 30 -2.97 -7.75 14.43
CA PRO A 30 -1.55 -7.46 14.19
C PRO A 30 -1.04 -7.98 12.84
N LYS A 31 -1.36 -9.23 12.49
CA LYS A 31 -0.98 -9.83 11.22
C LYS A 31 -1.61 -9.09 10.04
N ALA A 32 -2.86 -8.66 10.15
CA ALA A 32 -3.50 -7.85 9.12
C ALA A 32 -2.77 -6.52 8.88
N LEU A 33 -2.32 -5.86 9.97
CA LEU A 33 -1.54 -4.63 9.90
C LEU A 33 -0.15 -4.87 9.26
N GLU A 34 0.52 -5.96 9.63
CA GLU A 34 1.80 -6.37 9.03
C GLU A 34 1.69 -6.68 7.54
N GLN A 35 0.64 -7.40 7.13
CA GLN A 35 0.37 -7.72 5.73
C GLN A 35 0.05 -6.46 4.92
N ALA A 36 -0.78 -5.55 5.47
CA ALA A 36 -1.07 -4.26 4.84
C ALA A 36 0.20 -3.41 4.67
N TRP A 37 1.07 -3.37 5.70
CA TRP A 37 2.34 -2.65 5.65
C TRP A 37 3.31 -3.23 4.61
N SER A 38 3.52 -4.56 4.64
CA SER A 38 4.38 -5.25 3.68
C SER A 38 3.90 -5.05 2.24
N GLY A 39 2.58 -5.15 2.03
CA GLY A 39 1.94 -4.89 0.76
C GLY A 39 2.14 -3.44 0.29
N LEU A 40 1.97 -2.46 1.18
CA LEU A 40 2.14 -1.04 0.88
C LEU A 40 3.57 -0.74 0.40
N ARG A 41 4.59 -1.28 1.07
CA ARG A 41 5.99 -1.11 0.65
C ARG A 41 6.22 -1.66 -0.76
N THR A 42 5.65 -2.83 -1.06
CA THR A 42 5.79 -3.46 -2.38
C THR A 42 5.02 -2.68 -3.45
N ALA A 43 3.80 -2.26 -3.16
CA ALA A 43 3.00 -1.42 -4.06
C ALA A 43 3.69 -0.09 -4.37
N ARG A 44 4.30 0.56 -3.37
CA ARG A 44 5.10 1.78 -3.57
C ARG A 44 6.24 1.57 -4.56
N LEU A 45 7.00 0.48 -4.42
CA LEU A 45 8.09 0.17 -5.34
C LEU A 45 7.59 0.01 -6.78
N LEU A 46 6.48 -0.71 -6.99
CA LEU A 46 5.85 -0.80 -8.31
C LEU A 46 5.40 0.58 -8.83
N GLY A 47 4.80 1.40 -7.96
CA GLY A 47 4.37 2.75 -8.29
C GLY A 47 5.54 3.66 -8.71
N LEU A 48 6.69 3.56 -8.03
CA LEU A 48 7.90 4.26 -8.41
C LEU A 48 8.38 3.83 -9.79
N ARG A 49 8.37 2.52 -10.11
CA ARG A 49 8.72 2.01 -11.45
C ARG A 49 7.74 2.49 -12.52
N LEU A 50 6.44 2.48 -12.24
CA LEU A 50 5.40 2.98 -13.15
C LEU A 50 5.60 4.48 -13.45
N SER A 51 6.01 5.25 -12.43
CA SER A 51 6.24 6.70 -12.56
C SER A 51 7.37 7.07 -13.53
N THR A 52 8.22 6.12 -13.91
CA THR A 52 9.31 6.35 -14.88
C THR A 52 8.85 6.21 -16.33
N VAL A 53 7.67 5.63 -16.59
CA VAL A 53 7.19 5.35 -17.95
C VAL A 53 6.86 6.65 -18.69
N ASP A 54 6.11 7.56 -18.07
CA ASP A 54 5.79 8.87 -18.65
C ASP A 54 5.41 9.94 -17.58
N LEU A 55 5.13 11.17 -18.04
CA LEU A 55 4.77 12.30 -17.19
C LEU A 55 3.39 12.16 -16.53
N MET A 56 2.45 11.45 -17.14
CA MET A 56 1.13 11.21 -16.55
C MET A 56 1.29 10.34 -15.30
N TRP A 57 2.02 9.22 -15.40
CA TRP A 57 2.25 8.32 -14.27
C TRP A 57 3.01 9.00 -13.14
N ARG A 58 4.00 9.84 -13.47
CA ARG A 58 4.72 10.64 -12.47
C ARG A 58 3.80 11.54 -11.66
N ARG A 59 2.84 12.22 -12.30
CA ARG A 59 1.87 13.07 -11.60
C ARG A 59 0.98 12.26 -10.65
N ARG A 60 0.56 11.06 -11.09
CA ARG A 60 -0.25 10.17 -10.25
C ARG A 60 0.54 9.61 -9.07
N GLN A 61 1.80 9.26 -9.28
CA GLN A 61 2.70 8.83 -8.21
C GLN A 61 2.88 9.91 -7.14
N GLY A 62 3.03 11.19 -7.52
CA GLY A 62 3.10 12.28 -6.54
C GLY A 62 1.84 12.41 -5.67
N ASN A 63 0.65 12.13 -6.23
CA ASN A 63 -0.58 12.08 -5.44
C ASN A 63 -0.63 10.85 -4.52
N ALA A 64 -0.23 9.68 -5.03
CA ALA A 64 -0.19 8.44 -4.27
C ALA A 64 0.81 8.52 -3.11
N GLU A 65 1.96 9.14 -3.33
CA GLU A 65 3.02 9.31 -2.34
C GLU A 65 2.52 9.99 -1.06
N ALA A 66 1.75 11.06 -1.18
CA ALA A 66 1.18 11.73 -0.02
C ALA A 66 0.26 10.80 0.81
N VAL A 67 -0.50 9.93 0.13
CA VAL A 67 -1.36 8.94 0.78
C VAL A 67 -0.53 7.82 1.42
N GLU A 68 0.51 7.34 0.74
CA GLU A 68 1.42 6.32 1.26
C GLU A 68 2.14 6.79 2.54
N PHE A 69 2.65 8.03 2.56
CA PHE A 69 3.28 8.59 3.76
C PHE A 69 2.29 8.77 4.90
N GLN A 70 1.03 9.14 4.60
CA GLN A 70 -0.02 9.20 5.60
C GLN A 70 -0.29 7.82 6.21
N LEU A 71 -0.43 6.79 5.38
CA LEU A 71 -0.59 5.41 5.82
C LEU A 71 0.58 4.96 6.71
N ALA A 72 1.82 5.20 6.29
CA ALA A 72 3.00 4.80 7.06
C ALA A 72 3.00 5.45 8.46
N ARG A 73 2.66 6.74 8.53
CA ARG A 73 2.54 7.49 9.78
C ARG A 73 1.44 6.94 10.67
N ASP A 74 0.25 6.72 10.12
CA ASP A 74 -0.92 6.25 10.89
C ASP A 74 -0.71 4.83 11.41
N LEU A 75 -0.17 3.93 10.57
CA LEU A 75 0.27 2.59 10.97
C LEU A 75 1.27 2.64 12.12
N GLY A 76 2.21 3.58 12.12
CA GLY A 76 3.19 3.75 13.20
C GLY A 76 2.57 4.15 14.56
N THR A 77 1.30 4.54 14.58
CA THR A 77 0.57 4.82 15.83
C THR A 77 -0.15 3.60 16.42
N SER A 78 -0.08 2.45 15.73
CA SER A 78 -0.68 1.20 16.19
C SER A 78 0.13 0.61 17.36
N ALA A 79 -0.53 -0.20 18.20
CA ALA A 79 0.16 -0.96 19.22
C ALA A 79 1.07 -2.03 18.59
N THR A 80 0.64 -2.62 17.47
CA THR A 80 1.41 -3.59 16.69
C THR A 80 2.80 -3.05 16.29
N PHE A 81 2.90 -1.79 15.90
CA PHE A 81 4.15 -1.18 15.45
C PHE A 81 4.81 -0.25 16.48
N ALA A 82 4.41 -0.29 17.75
CA ALA A 82 4.89 0.64 18.78
C ALA A 82 6.42 0.65 19.00
N ARG A 83 7.14 -0.36 18.51
CA ARG A 83 8.61 -0.48 18.60
C ARG A 83 9.31 -0.55 17.25
N VAL A 84 8.60 -0.28 16.16
CA VAL A 84 9.12 -0.40 14.79
C VAL A 84 9.07 0.96 14.14
N ASP A 85 10.21 1.43 13.64
CA ASP A 85 10.25 2.62 12.80
C ASP A 85 9.83 2.25 11.37
N LEU A 86 8.64 2.71 10.97
CA LEU A 86 8.07 2.40 9.67
C LEU A 86 8.56 3.38 8.61
N ALA A 87 9.55 2.95 7.84
CA ALA A 87 10.07 3.70 6.69
C ALA A 87 9.59 3.11 5.37
N LEU A 88 9.02 3.97 4.51
CA LEU A 88 8.71 3.60 3.13
C LEU A 88 10.00 3.50 2.30
N PRO A 89 10.08 2.56 1.34
CA PRO A 89 11.24 2.46 0.47
C PRO A 89 11.41 3.71 -0.39
N MET A 90 12.64 4.23 -0.42
CA MET A 90 13.08 5.38 -1.24
C MET A 90 14.40 5.03 -1.95
N PRO A 91 14.37 4.17 -2.98
CA PRO A 91 15.58 3.77 -3.69
C PRO A 91 16.23 4.96 -4.41
N ALA A 92 17.56 5.01 -4.41
CA ALA A 92 18.33 6.07 -5.08
C ALA A 92 18.19 6.03 -6.61
N SER A 93 17.90 4.86 -7.16
CA SER A 93 17.62 4.62 -8.58
C SER A 93 16.46 3.63 -8.71
N VAL A 94 15.62 3.82 -9.72
CA VAL A 94 14.47 2.94 -9.99
C VAL A 94 14.62 2.37 -11.38
N VAL A 95 14.60 1.03 -11.51
CA VAL A 95 14.57 0.36 -12.81
C VAL A 95 13.21 0.56 -13.47
N PRO A 96 13.15 1.14 -14.68
CA PRO A 96 11.87 1.39 -15.34
C PRO A 96 11.02 0.13 -15.53
N LEU A 97 9.71 0.33 -15.52
CA LEU A 97 8.77 -0.69 -15.96
C LEU A 97 8.72 -0.72 -17.50
N PRO A 98 8.65 -1.89 -18.16
CA PRO A 98 8.30 -1.98 -19.56
C PRO A 98 6.97 -1.26 -19.86
N ALA A 99 6.90 -0.54 -20.98
CA ALA A 99 5.73 0.30 -21.28
C ALA A 99 4.45 -0.53 -21.48
N ASP A 100 4.58 -1.76 -21.98
CA ASP A 100 3.50 -2.74 -22.14
C ASP A 100 2.98 -3.31 -20.81
N GLU A 101 3.73 -3.16 -19.71
CA GLU A 101 3.29 -3.54 -18.37
C GLU A 101 2.60 -2.41 -17.59
N ALA A 102 2.57 -1.17 -18.13
CA ALA A 102 2.07 0.00 -17.40
C ALA A 102 0.60 -0.15 -16.94
N ASP A 103 -0.28 -0.62 -17.83
CA ASP A 103 -1.68 -0.86 -17.49
C ASP A 103 -1.84 -1.98 -16.46
N ALA A 104 -1.04 -3.05 -16.59
CA ALA A 104 -1.04 -4.15 -15.64
C ALA A 104 -0.58 -3.69 -14.24
N ALA A 105 0.41 -2.80 -14.17
CA ALA A 105 0.85 -2.18 -12.93
C ALA A 105 -0.24 -1.33 -12.29
N LEU A 106 -0.90 -0.47 -13.06
CA LEU A 106 -2.02 0.33 -12.57
C LEU A 106 -3.13 -0.56 -11.99
N VAL A 107 -3.54 -1.60 -12.72
CA VAL A 107 -4.56 -2.54 -12.25
C VAL A 107 -4.13 -3.24 -10.96
N ALA A 108 -2.87 -3.66 -10.86
CA ALA A 108 -2.34 -4.30 -9.65
C ALA A 108 -2.38 -3.34 -8.44
N LEU A 109 -1.97 -2.08 -8.61
CA LEU A 109 -1.99 -1.06 -7.54
C LEU A 109 -3.41 -0.77 -7.03
N ILE A 110 -4.37 -0.63 -7.95
CA ILE A 110 -5.78 -0.40 -7.59
C ILE A 110 -6.36 -1.62 -6.89
N ARG A 111 -6.09 -2.83 -7.42
CA ARG A 111 -6.59 -4.08 -6.84
C ARG A 111 -6.04 -4.30 -5.44
N PHE A 112 -4.73 -4.09 -5.25
CA PHE A 112 -4.09 -4.14 -3.94
C PHE A 112 -4.74 -3.16 -2.97
N SER A 113 -4.92 -1.90 -3.38
CA SER A 113 -5.54 -0.86 -2.53
C SER A 113 -6.95 -1.26 -2.08
N ALA A 114 -7.75 -1.85 -2.98
CA ALA A 114 -9.08 -2.32 -2.67
C ALA A 114 -9.09 -3.56 -1.76
N ALA A 115 -8.17 -4.50 -1.98
CA ALA A 115 -8.01 -5.70 -1.15
C ALA A 115 -7.55 -5.34 0.26
N ALA A 116 -6.51 -4.51 0.40
CA ALA A 116 -6.02 -4.01 1.69
C ALA A 116 -7.12 -3.29 2.48
N ARG A 117 -7.93 -2.44 1.82
CA ARG A 117 -9.10 -1.82 2.44
C ARG A 117 -10.06 -2.86 3.03
N ARG A 118 -10.46 -3.87 2.26
CA ARG A 118 -11.40 -4.90 2.73
C ARG A 118 -10.79 -5.72 3.86
N HIS A 119 -9.55 -6.12 3.70
CA HIS A 119 -8.79 -6.91 4.65
C HIS A 119 -8.68 -6.20 6.01
N MET A 120 -8.25 -4.93 6.03
CA MET A 120 -8.15 -4.14 7.26
C MET A 120 -9.51 -3.93 7.92
N LEU A 121 -10.56 -3.65 7.14
CA LEU A 121 -11.89 -3.47 7.68
C LEU A 121 -12.45 -4.76 8.30
N ALA A 122 -12.16 -5.92 7.70
CA ALA A 122 -12.57 -7.22 8.21
C ALA A 122 -11.80 -7.63 9.47
N ALA A 123 -10.52 -7.22 9.58
CA ALA A 123 -9.68 -7.51 10.75
C ALA A 123 -9.95 -6.58 11.94
N ALA A 124 -10.53 -5.39 11.72
CA ALA A 124 -10.78 -4.42 12.79
C ALA A 124 -11.47 -4.99 14.05
N PRO A 125 -12.53 -5.83 13.95
CA PRO A 125 -13.19 -6.42 15.12
C PRO A 125 -12.32 -7.43 15.89
N LEU A 126 -11.19 -7.88 15.32
CA LEU A 126 -10.27 -8.83 15.94
C LEU A 126 -9.22 -8.13 16.82
N ALA A 127 -9.21 -6.81 16.87
CA ALA A 127 -8.20 -6.04 17.59
C ALA A 127 -8.42 -6.07 19.11
N GLU A 128 -7.40 -6.51 19.85
CA GLU A 128 -7.37 -6.46 21.32
C GLU A 128 -7.00 -5.06 21.84
N HIS A 129 -6.39 -4.23 21.00
CA HIS A 129 -5.95 -2.88 21.33
C HIS A 129 -6.72 -1.84 20.53
N TRP A 130 -7.24 -0.83 21.23
CA TRP A 130 -7.98 0.28 20.61
C TRP A 130 -7.16 1.01 19.52
N HIS A 131 -5.85 1.16 19.70
CA HIS A 131 -4.97 1.80 18.72
C HIS A 131 -4.95 1.01 17.39
N ASP A 132 -4.92 -0.32 17.46
CA ASP A 132 -4.94 -1.19 16.28
C ASP A 132 -6.31 -1.16 15.60
N GLU A 133 -7.41 -1.27 16.38
CA GLU A 133 -8.77 -1.16 15.83
C GLU A 133 -8.97 0.17 15.10
N ARG A 134 -8.55 1.27 15.73
CA ARG A 134 -8.68 2.62 15.16
C ARG A 134 -7.96 2.73 13.83
N VAL A 135 -6.71 2.27 13.77
CA VAL A 135 -5.90 2.28 12.55
C VAL A 135 -6.56 1.40 11.48
N LEU A 136 -6.95 0.16 11.81
CA LEU A 136 -7.62 -0.75 10.87
C LEU A 136 -8.88 -0.13 10.24
N ARG A 137 -9.73 0.53 11.04
CA ARG A 137 -10.94 1.18 10.54
C ARG A 137 -10.63 2.44 9.74
N HIS A 138 -9.79 3.32 10.27
CA HIS A 138 -9.46 4.60 9.64
C HIS A 138 -8.71 4.40 8.32
N ASP A 139 -7.62 3.64 8.35
CA ASP A 139 -6.70 3.50 7.24
C ASP A 139 -7.29 2.62 6.12
N SER A 140 -8.29 1.79 6.40
CA SER A 140 -9.08 1.15 5.34
C SER A 140 -9.67 2.17 4.34
N LYS A 141 -10.05 3.37 4.81
CA LYS A 141 -10.54 4.46 3.95
C LYS A 141 -9.40 5.13 3.20
N VAL A 142 -8.24 5.25 3.84
CA VAL A 142 -7.04 5.86 3.26
C VAL A 142 -6.47 4.95 2.15
N PHE A 143 -6.48 3.62 2.32
CA PHE A 143 -6.20 2.66 1.24
C PHE A 143 -7.19 2.79 0.08
N GLY A 144 -8.47 3.05 0.34
CA GLY A 144 -9.42 3.41 -0.72
C GLY A 144 -8.95 4.64 -1.51
N SER A 145 -8.48 5.68 -0.82
CA SER A 145 -7.96 6.90 -1.44
C SER A 145 -6.66 6.69 -2.22
N LEU A 146 -5.85 5.69 -1.87
CA LEU A 146 -4.64 5.32 -2.60
C LEU A 146 -4.98 4.82 -4.02
N GLY A 147 -6.00 3.97 -4.16
CA GLY A 147 -6.48 3.52 -5.46
C GLY A 147 -7.00 4.67 -6.33
N GLU A 148 -7.69 5.63 -5.71
CA GLU A 148 -8.17 6.84 -6.37
C GLU A 148 -7.02 7.73 -6.88
N ALA A 149 -5.96 7.88 -6.08
CA ALA A 149 -4.77 8.63 -6.45
C ALA A 149 -4.09 8.04 -7.70
N TRP A 150 -4.00 6.71 -7.79
CA TRP A 150 -3.48 6.00 -8.96
C TRP A 150 -4.39 6.10 -10.19
N LEU A 151 -5.69 6.34 -10.00
CA LEU A 151 -6.62 6.68 -11.08
C LEU A 151 -6.55 8.15 -11.49
N GLY A 152 -5.68 8.95 -10.87
CA GLY A 152 -5.53 10.38 -11.13
C GLY A 152 -6.63 11.23 -10.50
N ARG A 153 -7.47 10.66 -9.64
CA ARG A 153 -8.48 11.39 -8.88
C ARG A 153 -7.82 11.94 -7.62
N ARG A 154 -8.02 13.23 -7.34
CA ARG A 154 -7.57 13.79 -6.05
C ARG A 154 -8.43 13.19 -4.96
N ALA A 155 -7.79 12.61 -3.94
CA ALA A 155 -8.47 12.29 -2.69
C ALA A 155 -9.05 13.59 -2.13
N GLY A 156 -10.37 13.75 -2.22
CA GLY A 156 -11.07 14.82 -1.54
C GLY A 156 -10.97 14.53 -0.04
N PHE A 157 -10.19 15.32 0.68
CA PHE A 157 -10.22 15.31 2.14
C PHE A 157 -11.60 15.84 2.57
N HIS A 158 -12.55 14.94 2.82
CA HIS A 158 -13.66 15.28 3.70
C HIS A 158 -13.12 15.25 5.13
N ARG A 159 -12.82 16.45 5.65
CA ARG A 159 -12.67 16.70 7.08
C ARG A 159 -13.99 16.48 7.79
#